data_AF-A0A3S3PIU5-F1
#
_entry.id   AF-A0A3S3PIU5-F1
#
_cell.length_a   1.000
_cell.length_b   1.000
_cell.length_c   1.000
_cell.angle_alpha   90.00
_cell.angle_beta   90.00
_cell.angle_gamma   90.00
#
_symmetry.space_group_name_H-M   'P 1'
#
loop_
_entity.id
_entity.type
_entity.pdbx_description
1 polymer ?
#
loop_
_entity_poly.entity_id
_entity_poly.type
_entity_poly.pdbx_seq_one_letter_code
_entity_poly.pdbx_strand_id
1 'polypeptide(L)'
;MNVIPNPCPMAANEATVSNSMQAQPMVNSLGHIVQQCSSSRPQTSDLTSLFECPVCFDYVLPPILQCQNGHLVCSSCRQKITCCPTCRVPISSNIRNLPMEKLASTMMFPCKYSSSGCNISLLHTDKPEHEDSCEFKPYSCPCPGSSCKWYGPLEQVMPHLMHQHKSITTLQGEDIVFLATDINLSGAVDWVMIQSCYAHHFMLVLEKQEKYHGHQQFFAVVQLIGTPKQAENFIYRLELNGHRRRLTWEATPRSIHEGVQSAINISDCLVFDTHIAQLFADNGNLGINVTISPV
;
A
#
# COMPACT_ATOMS: atom_id res chain seq x y z
N MET A 1 -22.17 13.13 -51.76
CA MET A 1 -23.07 14.23 -51.34
C MET A 1 -22.67 14.61 -49.92
N ASN A 2 -21.92 15.69 -49.80
CA ASN A 2 -21.40 16.22 -48.52
C ASN A 2 -22.50 17.03 -47.84
N VAL A 3 -22.76 16.75 -46.55
CA VAL A 3 -23.66 17.57 -45.72
C VAL A 3 -22.82 18.26 -44.65
N ILE A 4 -22.68 19.57 -44.81
CA ILE A 4 -22.07 20.50 -43.87
C ILE A 4 -23.19 20.98 -42.91
N PRO A 5 -23.02 21.01 -41.58
CA PRO A 5 -23.91 21.74 -40.70
C PRO A 5 -23.45 23.20 -40.54
N ASN A 6 -24.37 24.14 -40.80
CA ASN A 6 -24.18 25.58 -40.62
C ASN A 6 -24.12 25.99 -39.12
N PRO A 7 -23.46 27.12 -38.80
CA PRO A 7 -23.29 27.62 -37.43
C PRO A 7 -24.51 28.40 -36.87
N CYS A 8 -24.59 28.42 -35.54
CA CYS A 8 -25.66 29.02 -34.72
C CYS A 8 -25.50 30.55 -34.58
N PRO A 9 -26.57 31.36 -34.57
CA PRO A 9 -26.47 32.83 -34.50
C PRO A 9 -26.32 33.36 -33.06
N MET A 10 -25.45 34.37 -32.91
CA MET A 10 -25.30 35.18 -31.69
C MET A 10 -26.30 36.34 -31.69
N ALA A 11 -27.02 36.52 -30.57
CA ALA A 11 -27.81 37.71 -30.31
C ALA A 11 -27.04 38.64 -29.34
N ALA A 12 -26.73 39.84 -29.81
CA ALA A 12 -26.23 40.95 -29.01
C ALA A 12 -27.41 41.78 -28.51
N ASN A 13 -27.36 42.23 -27.26
CA ASN A 13 -28.24 43.30 -26.76
C ASN A 13 -27.36 44.41 -26.17
N GLU A 14 -27.45 45.57 -26.82
CA GLU A 14 -26.88 46.84 -26.41
C GLU A 14 -27.77 47.50 -25.34
N ALA A 15 -27.15 48.15 -24.36
CA ALA A 15 -27.82 49.11 -23.49
C ALA A 15 -26.97 50.38 -23.37
N THR A 16 -27.43 51.43 -24.04
CA THR A 16 -26.94 52.80 -23.99
C THR A 16 -27.34 53.49 -22.68
N VAL A 17 -26.39 54.15 -22.00
CA VAL A 17 -26.67 55.34 -21.18
C VAL A 17 -25.53 56.35 -21.34
N SER A 18 -25.91 57.53 -21.79
CA SER A 18 -25.13 58.76 -21.98
C SER A 18 -24.97 59.56 -20.67
N ASN A 19 -23.80 60.14 -20.40
CA ASN A 19 -23.68 61.59 -20.13
C ASN A 19 -22.23 62.10 -19.96
N SER A 20 -22.12 63.41 -20.18
CA SER A 20 -20.95 64.24 -20.50
C SER A 20 -20.13 64.77 -19.31
N MET A 21 -18.95 65.26 -19.70
CA MET A 21 -17.79 65.82 -18.97
C MET A 21 -18.05 66.94 -17.94
N GLN A 22 -17.15 67.05 -16.93
CA GLN A 22 -16.45 68.29 -16.53
C GLN A 22 -15.35 68.03 -15.47
N ALA A 23 -14.33 68.89 -15.41
CA ALA A 23 -13.06 68.70 -14.72
C ALA A 23 -12.70 69.80 -13.70
N GLN A 24 -11.90 69.42 -12.67
CA GLN A 24 -10.91 70.19 -11.84
C GLN A 24 -11.39 71.09 -10.66
N PRO A 25 -10.53 71.47 -9.67
CA PRO A 25 -9.13 71.09 -9.33
C PRO A 25 -8.86 70.73 -7.83
N MET A 26 -7.56 70.65 -7.49
CA MET A 26 -6.84 69.98 -6.39
C MET A 26 -6.70 70.71 -5.04
N VAL A 27 -6.42 69.95 -3.97
CA VAL A 27 -5.50 70.33 -2.87
C VAL A 27 -4.68 69.11 -2.39
N ASN A 28 -3.36 69.31 -2.27
CA ASN A 28 -2.32 68.33 -1.94
C ASN A 28 -2.23 68.02 -0.44
N SER A 29 -1.84 66.80 -0.07
CA SER A 29 -0.82 66.61 0.98
C SER A 29 -0.08 65.27 0.81
N LEU A 30 1.23 65.32 1.08
CA LEU A 30 2.26 64.37 0.68
C LEU A 30 2.24 63.03 1.44
N GLY A 31 2.58 61.96 0.71
CA GLY A 31 2.98 60.66 1.27
C GLY A 31 3.42 59.70 0.16
N HIS A 32 4.70 59.74 -0.21
CA HIS A 32 5.31 58.83 -1.17
C HIS A 32 5.71 57.49 -0.50
N ILE A 33 5.42 56.37 -1.19
CA ILE A 33 6.19 55.12 -1.32
C ILE A 33 6.32 54.29 -0.02
N VAL A 34 5.82 53.04 0.09
CA VAL A 34 6.33 51.81 -0.54
C VAL A 34 5.17 50.80 -0.71
N GLN A 35 5.02 50.29 -1.92
CA GLN A 35 4.19 49.12 -2.23
C GLN A 35 4.94 47.85 -1.81
N GLN A 36 4.51 47.20 -0.73
CA GLN A 36 4.97 45.85 -0.41
C GLN A 36 4.07 44.85 -1.17
N CYS A 37 4.52 44.45 -2.35
CA CYS A 37 4.18 43.14 -2.88
C CYS A 37 4.83 42.09 -1.98
N SER A 38 4.09 41.59 -0.99
CA SER A 38 4.46 40.36 -0.31
C SER A 38 4.25 39.21 -1.29
N SER A 39 5.35 38.69 -1.81
CA SER A 39 5.39 37.42 -2.53
C SER A 39 4.98 36.30 -1.58
N SER A 40 3.69 36.04 -1.45
CA SER A 40 3.20 34.80 -0.87
C SER A 40 3.49 33.67 -1.87
N ARG A 41 4.33 32.73 -1.43
CA ARG A 41 4.45 31.40 -2.03
C ARG A 41 3.03 30.86 -2.26
N PRO A 42 2.66 30.39 -3.46
CA PRO A 42 1.29 29.92 -3.68
C PRO A 42 0.99 28.76 -2.73
N GLN A 43 -0.15 28.86 -2.06
CA GLN A 43 -0.68 27.83 -1.16
C GLN A 43 -1.03 26.57 -1.95
N THR A 44 -0.05 25.71 -2.19
CA THR A 44 -0.27 24.42 -2.87
C THR A 44 -1.17 23.48 -2.07
N SER A 45 -1.29 23.68 -0.75
CA SER A 45 -2.14 22.87 0.13
C SER A 45 -3.65 23.07 -0.09
N ASP A 46 -4.06 24.23 -0.61
CA ASP A 46 -5.48 24.54 -0.80
C ASP A 46 -6.02 23.93 -2.11
N LEU A 47 -5.19 23.87 -3.15
CA LEU A 47 -5.59 23.35 -4.46
C LEU A 47 -5.63 21.82 -4.53
N THR A 48 -4.83 21.09 -3.75
CA THR A 48 -4.89 19.62 -3.73
C THR A 48 -6.20 19.10 -3.13
N SER A 49 -6.84 19.87 -2.24
CA SER A 49 -8.15 19.53 -1.66
C SER A 49 -9.26 19.42 -2.71
N LEU A 50 -9.15 20.17 -3.82
CA LEU A 50 -10.07 20.08 -4.96
C LEU A 50 -10.06 18.73 -5.65
N PHE A 51 -9.02 17.93 -5.41
CA PHE A 51 -8.86 16.59 -5.95
C PHE A 51 -9.27 15.50 -4.96
N GLU A 52 -9.88 15.80 -3.82
CA GLU A 52 -10.27 14.74 -2.89
C GLU A 52 -11.52 13.97 -3.35
N CYS A 53 -11.46 12.65 -3.28
CA CYS A 53 -12.61 11.81 -3.58
C CYS A 53 -13.56 11.79 -2.38
N PRO A 54 -14.85 12.14 -2.54
CA PRO A 54 -15.82 12.17 -1.44
C PRO A 54 -16.19 10.77 -0.89
N VAL A 55 -15.66 9.69 -1.48
CA VAL A 55 -15.97 8.31 -1.06
C VAL A 55 -14.84 7.70 -0.25
N CYS A 56 -13.60 7.78 -0.75
CA CYS A 56 -12.44 7.19 -0.08
C CYS A 56 -11.52 8.21 0.59
N PHE A 57 -11.78 9.51 0.41
CA PHE A 57 -10.96 10.62 0.93
C PHE A 57 -9.50 10.60 0.45
N ASP A 58 -9.23 9.89 -0.65
CA ASP A 58 -7.93 9.88 -1.34
C ASP A 58 -8.00 10.80 -2.57
N TYR A 59 -6.84 11.17 -3.11
CA TYR A 59 -6.76 12.05 -4.28
C TYR A 59 -7.26 11.36 -5.55
N VAL A 60 -8.11 12.06 -6.29
CA VAL A 60 -8.60 11.72 -7.62
C VAL A 60 -7.50 12.05 -8.62
N LEU A 61 -6.66 11.05 -8.91
CA LEU A 61 -5.59 11.16 -9.89
C LEU A 61 -6.08 10.75 -11.30
N PRO A 62 -5.39 11.19 -12.38
CA PRO A 62 -5.72 10.78 -13.74
C PRO A 62 -5.82 9.24 -13.92
N PRO A 63 -6.85 8.74 -14.65
CA PRO A 63 -7.95 9.48 -15.26
C PRO A 63 -8.96 10.01 -14.22
N ILE A 64 -9.23 11.31 -14.29
CA ILE A 64 -10.10 12.02 -13.33
C ILE A 64 -11.52 11.97 -13.86
N LEU A 65 -12.43 11.34 -13.10
CA LEU A 65 -13.82 11.17 -13.50
C LEU A 65 -14.71 12.19 -12.81
N GLN A 66 -15.74 12.64 -13.52
CA GLN A 66 -16.74 13.58 -13.01
C GLN A 66 -18.17 13.10 -13.29
N CYS A 67 -19.12 13.54 -12.47
CA CYS A 67 -20.54 13.43 -12.79
C CYS A 67 -20.96 14.51 -13.81
N GLN A 68 -22.21 14.47 -14.28
CA GLN A 68 -22.75 15.46 -15.22
C GLN A 68 -22.71 16.91 -14.69
N ASN A 69 -22.67 17.08 -13.36
CA ASN A 69 -22.59 18.39 -12.70
C ASN A 69 -21.15 18.77 -12.28
N GLY A 70 -20.13 18.00 -12.66
CA GLY A 70 -18.73 18.36 -12.43
C GLY A 70 -18.07 17.86 -11.13
N HIS A 71 -18.77 17.11 -10.28
CA HIS A 71 -18.17 16.56 -9.05
C HIS A 71 -17.23 15.39 -9.34
N LEU A 72 -16.03 15.42 -8.75
CA LEU A 72 -14.98 14.44 -9.01
C LEU A 72 -15.17 13.15 -8.20
N VAL A 73 -14.80 12.01 -8.81
CA VAL A 73 -14.74 10.70 -8.16
C VAL A 73 -13.54 9.93 -8.73
N CYS A 74 -12.80 9.19 -7.89
CA CYS A 74 -11.69 8.36 -8.36
C CYS A 74 -12.19 7.13 -9.13
N SER A 75 -11.33 6.59 -10.00
CA SER A 75 -11.65 5.42 -10.83
C SER A 75 -12.08 4.20 -10.02
N SER A 76 -11.46 3.96 -8.87
CA SER A 76 -11.76 2.83 -7.96
C SER A 76 -13.14 2.94 -7.30
N CYS A 77 -13.57 4.15 -6.93
CA CYS A 77 -14.87 4.37 -6.32
C CYS A 77 -15.99 4.44 -7.35
N ARG A 78 -15.71 4.95 -8.55
CA ARG A 78 -16.68 5.06 -9.65
C ARG A 78 -17.39 3.73 -9.97
N GLN A 79 -16.65 2.62 -9.91
CA GLN A 79 -17.18 1.28 -10.21
C GLN A 79 -18.14 0.75 -9.14
N LYS A 80 -18.09 1.31 -7.92
CA LYS A 80 -18.85 0.87 -6.75
C LYS A 80 -20.13 1.69 -6.54
N ILE A 81 -20.36 2.71 -7.36
CA ILE A 81 -21.46 3.66 -7.19
C ILE A 81 -22.25 3.84 -8.50
N THR A 82 -23.55 4.04 -8.35
CA THR A 82 -24.48 4.33 -9.46
C THR A 82 -24.92 5.79 -9.49
N CYS A 83 -24.80 6.51 -8.37
CA CYS A 83 -25.15 7.92 -8.22
C CYS A 83 -23.97 8.72 -7.67
N CYS A 84 -23.93 10.02 -7.99
CA CYS A 84 -22.92 10.93 -7.46
C CYS A 84 -23.09 11.08 -5.94
N PRO A 85 -22.03 10.87 -5.14
CA PRO A 85 -22.10 10.99 -3.69
C PRO A 85 -22.40 12.43 -3.23
N THR A 86 -22.03 13.43 -4.05
CA THR A 86 -22.22 14.85 -3.73
C THR A 86 -23.61 15.36 -4.14
N CYS A 87 -24.02 15.20 -5.41
CA CYS A 87 -25.28 15.76 -5.92
C CYS A 87 -26.40 14.74 -6.14
N ARG A 88 -26.17 13.45 -5.87
CA ARG A 88 -27.14 12.34 -6.00
C ARG A 88 -27.69 12.07 -7.41
N VAL A 89 -27.16 12.75 -8.43
CA VAL A 89 -27.51 12.50 -9.84
C VAL A 89 -26.93 11.16 -10.32
N PRO A 90 -27.67 10.36 -11.11
CA PRO A 90 -27.15 9.13 -11.71
C PRO A 90 -25.88 9.35 -12.54
N ILE A 91 -24.87 8.51 -12.34
CA ILE A 91 -23.64 8.53 -13.13
C ILE A 91 -23.74 7.45 -14.20
N SER A 92 -24.31 7.81 -15.36
CA SER A 92 -24.57 6.89 -16.47
C SER A 92 -23.34 6.61 -17.35
N SER A 93 -22.31 7.44 -17.30
CA SER A 93 -21.10 7.32 -18.14
C SER A 93 -19.82 7.62 -17.35
N ASN A 94 -18.66 7.31 -17.93
CA ASN A 94 -17.35 7.67 -17.37
C ASN A 94 -16.85 8.95 -18.03
N ILE A 95 -17.39 10.09 -17.60
CA ILE A 95 -16.99 11.41 -18.11
C ILE A 95 -15.65 11.79 -17.51
N ARG A 96 -14.62 11.97 -18.34
CA ARG A 96 -13.30 12.43 -17.90
C ARG A 96 -13.27 13.96 -17.77
N ASN A 97 -12.55 14.47 -16.79
CA ASN A 97 -12.27 15.89 -16.62
C ASN A 97 -10.86 16.21 -17.11
N LEU A 98 -10.72 16.36 -18.43
CA LEU A 98 -9.41 16.63 -19.07
C LEU A 98 -8.72 17.91 -18.55
N PRO A 99 -9.43 19.03 -18.27
CA PRO A 99 -8.80 20.18 -17.61
C PRO A 99 -8.20 19.85 -16.25
N MET A 100 -8.92 19.12 -15.39
CA MET A 100 -8.39 18.71 -14.08
C MET A 100 -7.22 17.74 -14.21
N GLU A 101 -7.21 16.86 -15.21
CA GLU A 101 -6.05 15.99 -15.48
C GLU A 101 -4.80 16.77 -15.89
N LYS A 102 -4.97 17.80 -16.73
CA LYS A 102 -3.86 18.70 -17.09
C LYS A 102 -3.35 19.45 -15.86
N LEU A 103 -4.24 19.92 -14.99
CA LEU A 103 -3.86 20.59 -13.76
C LEU A 103 -3.12 19.63 -12.80
N ALA A 104 -3.64 18.42 -12.60
CA ALA A 104 -3.00 17.35 -11.82
C ALA A 104 -1.59 17.00 -12.32
N SER A 105 -1.34 17.15 -13.62
CA SER A 105 -0.01 16.88 -14.23
C SER A 105 1.05 17.93 -13.87
N THR A 106 0.64 19.08 -13.31
CA THR A 106 1.54 20.19 -12.95
C THR A 106 1.71 20.38 -11.44
N MET A 107 1.01 19.58 -10.63
CA MET A 107 1.03 19.70 -9.17
C MET A 107 1.56 18.44 -8.50
N MET A 108 2.13 18.63 -7.32
CA MET A 108 2.56 17.54 -6.45
C MET A 108 1.47 17.25 -5.42
N PHE A 109 1.19 15.98 -5.22
CA PHE A 109 0.25 15.47 -4.23
C PHE A 109 1.02 14.84 -3.07
N PRO A 110 0.65 15.11 -1.81
CA PRO A 110 1.29 14.44 -0.68
C PRO A 110 0.99 12.94 -0.72
N CYS A 111 1.92 12.13 -0.20
CA CYS A 111 1.72 10.70 -0.01
C CYS A 111 0.47 10.42 0.83
N LYS A 112 -0.30 9.37 0.50
CA LYS A 112 -1.48 8.98 1.29
C LYS A 112 -1.15 8.60 2.74
N TYR A 113 0.11 8.25 3.01
CA TYR A 113 0.64 7.96 4.34
C TYR A 113 1.22 9.20 5.05
N SER A 114 0.87 10.41 4.59
CA SER A 114 1.30 11.66 5.24
C SER A 114 0.85 11.76 6.69
N SER A 115 -0.35 11.26 7.03
CA SER A 115 -0.84 11.14 8.40
C SER A 115 -0.01 10.17 9.26
N SER A 116 0.70 9.23 8.64
CA SER A 116 1.61 8.29 9.30
C SER A 116 3.05 8.81 9.39
N GLY A 117 3.35 10.00 8.83
CA GLY A 117 4.66 10.65 8.93
C GLY A 117 5.39 10.85 7.59
N CYS A 118 4.81 10.41 6.46
CA CYS A 118 5.44 10.61 5.16
C CYS A 118 5.32 12.07 4.68
N ASN A 119 6.44 12.79 4.60
CA ASN A 119 6.46 14.20 4.16
C ASN A 119 6.69 14.38 2.65
N ILE A 120 6.69 13.29 1.87
CA ILE A 120 7.00 13.34 0.44
C ILE A 120 5.73 13.74 -0.34
N SER A 121 5.90 14.67 -1.29
CA SER A 121 4.90 15.04 -2.27
C SER A 121 5.42 14.77 -3.67
N LEU A 122 4.63 14.10 -4.50
CA LEU A 122 5.04 13.60 -5.82
C LEU A 122 4.03 13.97 -6.90
N LEU A 123 4.46 13.96 -8.16
CA LEU A 123 3.54 13.97 -9.29
C LEU A 123 2.67 12.71 -9.28
N HIS A 124 1.49 12.80 -9.90
CA HIS A 124 0.56 11.67 -9.98
C HIS A 124 1.16 10.42 -10.68
N THR A 125 2.17 10.61 -11.54
CA THR A 125 2.87 9.53 -12.24
C THR A 125 3.74 8.69 -11.31
N ASP A 126 4.38 9.34 -10.34
CA ASP A 126 5.42 8.71 -9.49
C ASP A 126 4.84 8.29 -8.12
N LYS A 127 3.69 8.87 -7.75
CA LYS A 127 3.01 8.59 -6.48
C LYS A 127 2.67 7.11 -6.26
N PRO A 128 2.16 6.33 -7.25
CA PRO A 128 1.85 4.92 -7.03
C PRO A 128 3.08 4.07 -6.67
N GLU A 129 4.20 4.31 -7.35
CA GLU A 129 5.46 3.60 -7.10
C GLU A 129 5.98 3.92 -5.68
N HIS A 130 6.02 5.20 -5.33
CA HIS A 130 6.41 5.62 -3.98
C HIS A 130 5.51 5.00 -2.89
N GLU A 131 4.20 5.01 -3.09
CA GLU A 131 3.26 4.49 -2.09
C GLU A 131 3.33 2.98 -1.93
N ASP A 132 3.75 2.24 -2.95
CA ASP A 132 3.91 0.80 -2.81
C ASP A 132 5.07 0.46 -1.86
N SER A 133 6.17 1.22 -1.94
CA SER A 133 7.39 1.04 -1.14
C SER A 133 7.57 2.08 -0.02
N CYS A 134 6.51 2.78 0.38
CA CYS A 134 6.60 3.86 1.37
C CYS A 134 6.90 3.28 2.76
N GLU A 135 7.95 3.75 3.44
CA GLU A 135 8.32 3.29 4.77
C GLU A 135 7.24 3.57 5.84
N PHE A 136 6.36 4.54 5.60
CA PHE A 136 5.25 4.89 6.48
C PHE A 136 3.95 4.14 6.16
N LYS A 137 3.98 3.24 5.17
CA LYS A 137 2.86 2.34 4.83
C LYS A 137 2.56 1.44 6.05
N PRO A 138 1.34 1.48 6.60
CA PRO A 138 0.94 0.56 7.65
C PRO A 138 0.95 -0.89 7.16
N TYR A 139 1.07 -1.82 8.10
CA TYR A 139 1.21 -3.25 7.85
C TYR A 139 -0.15 -3.93 7.93
N SER A 140 -0.40 -4.85 7.00
CA SER A 140 -1.46 -5.86 7.17
C SER A 140 -1.02 -6.92 8.17
N CYS A 141 -1.97 -7.67 8.72
CA CYS A 141 -1.65 -8.84 9.54
C CYS A 141 -0.68 -9.78 8.80
N PRO A 142 0.48 -10.13 9.39
CA PRO A 142 1.48 -10.99 8.75
C PRO A 142 1.16 -12.49 8.85
N CYS A 143 0.04 -12.88 9.48
CA CYS A 143 -0.33 -14.28 9.66
C CYS A 143 -0.87 -14.89 8.36
N PRO A 144 -0.19 -15.90 7.77
CA PRO A 144 -0.67 -16.58 6.56
C PRO A 144 -1.98 -17.32 6.82
N GLY A 145 -2.75 -17.55 5.75
CA GLY A 145 -4.01 -18.30 5.77
C GLY A 145 -5.15 -17.68 6.59
N SER A 146 -4.91 -16.58 7.31
CA SER A 146 -5.91 -15.96 8.18
C SER A 146 -6.85 -15.04 7.39
N SER A 147 -8.15 -15.09 7.69
CA SER A 147 -9.12 -14.10 7.20
C SER A 147 -9.00 -12.75 7.95
N CYS A 148 -7.84 -12.48 8.55
CA CYS A 148 -7.60 -11.33 9.39
C CYS A 148 -7.48 -10.06 8.52
N LYS A 149 -8.34 -9.08 8.81
CA LYS A 149 -8.36 -7.78 8.10
C LYS A 149 -7.67 -6.68 8.90
N TRP A 150 -6.89 -7.04 9.91
CA TRP A 150 -6.17 -6.05 10.71
C TRP A 150 -5.15 -5.31 9.87
N TYR A 151 -5.04 -4.01 10.13
CA TYR A 151 -4.15 -3.09 9.45
C TYR A 151 -3.73 -1.99 10.43
N GLY A 152 -2.44 -1.72 10.56
CA GLY A 152 -1.94 -0.77 11.55
C GLY A 152 -0.43 -0.54 11.49
N PRO A 153 0.10 0.34 12.36
CA PRO A 153 1.54 0.62 12.40
C PRO A 153 2.33 -0.57 12.94
N LEU A 154 3.65 -0.60 12.65
CA LEU A 154 4.56 -1.68 13.03
C LEU A 154 4.50 -2.04 14.52
N GLU A 155 4.49 -1.03 15.39
CA GLU A 155 4.45 -1.18 16.84
C GLU A 155 3.20 -1.91 17.37
N GLN A 156 2.12 -1.94 16.58
CA GLN A 156 0.87 -2.61 16.92
C GLN A 156 0.78 -4.03 16.36
N VAL A 157 1.72 -4.47 15.52
CA VAL A 157 1.70 -5.81 14.90
C VAL A 157 1.81 -6.91 15.96
N MET A 158 2.81 -6.85 16.84
CA MET A 158 2.99 -7.85 17.90
C MET A 158 1.84 -7.88 18.90
N PRO A 159 1.37 -6.72 19.44
CA PRO A 159 0.15 -6.68 20.22
C PRO A 159 -1.04 -7.30 19.50
N HIS A 160 -1.24 -7.00 18.22
CA HIS A 160 -2.30 -7.60 17.42
C HIS A 160 -2.21 -9.13 17.37
N LEU A 161 -1.04 -9.68 17.06
CA LEU A 161 -0.81 -11.13 16.98
C LEU A 161 -1.09 -11.82 18.32
N MET A 162 -0.60 -11.27 19.43
CA MET A 162 -0.82 -11.83 20.76
C MET A 162 -2.30 -11.85 21.18
N HIS A 163 -3.09 -10.86 20.74
CA HIS A 163 -4.49 -10.76 21.14
C HIS A 163 -5.45 -11.51 20.21
N GLN A 164 -5.23 -11.43 18.90
CA GLN A 164 -6.13 -11.97 17.87
C GLN A 164 -5.70 -13.34 17.34
N HIS A 165 -4.43 -13.72 17.48
CA HIS A 165 -3.86 -14.97 16.99
C HIS A 165 -3.22 -15.80 18.12
N LYS A 166 -4.00 -16.05 19.19
CA LYS A 166 -3.54 -16.72 20.43
C LYS A 166 -3.00 -18.14 20.24
N SER A 167 -3.31 -18.78 19.11
CA SER A 167 -2.79 -20.10 18.75
C SER A 167 -1.33 -20.07 18.29
N ILE A 168 -0.81 -18.90 17.91
CA ILE A 168 0.58 -18.77 17.48
C ILE A 168 1.47 -18.86 18.71
N THR A 169 2.28 -19.91 18.76
CA THR A 169 3.24 -20.12 19.84
C THR A 169 4.42 -19.15 19.68
N THR A 170 4.88 -18.57 20.78
CA THR A 170 6.09 -17.74 20.82
C THR A 170 7.18 -18.43 21.62
N LEU A 171 8.34 -18.67 21.02
CA LEU A 171 9.53 -19.21 21.68
C LEU A 171 10.61 -18.14 21.82
N GLN A 172 11.41 -18.24 22.89
CA GLN A 172 12.53 -17.35 23.17
C GLN A 172 13.84 -18.07 22.86
N GLY A 173 14.82 -17.33 22.32
CA GLY A 173 16.15 -17.86 22.05
C GLY A 173 16.51 -17.77 20.57
N GLU A 174 17.82 -17.72 20.30
CA GLU A 174 18.38 -17.62 18.95
C GLU A 174 18.43 -18.98 18.24
N ASP A 175 18.41 -20.09 18.98
CA ASP A 175 18.38 -21.45 18.44
C ASP A 175 17.19 -22.22 19.04
N ILE A 176 16.24 -22.61 18.19
CA ILE A 176 14.99 -23.28 18.58
C ILE A 176 14.65 -24.42 17.64
N VAL A 177 13.68 -25.24 18.02
CA VAL A 177 13.07 -26.24 17.14
C VAL A 177 11.63 -25.85 16.83
N PHE A 178 11.34 -25.61 15.56
CA PHE A 178 9.99 -25.43 15.04
C PHE A 178 9.41 -26.79 14.66
N LEU A 179 8.43 -27.26 15.44
CA LEU A 179 7.76 -28.53 15.21
C LEU A 179 6.45 -28.34 14.43
N ALA A 180 6.43 -28.76 13.17
CA ALA A 180 5.23 -28.83 12.37
C ALA A 180 4.55 -30.21 12.55
N THR A 181 3.39 -30.22 13.19
CA THR A 181 2.64 -31.46 13.49
C THR A 181 1.73 -31.86 12.34
N ASP A 182 1.53 -33.16 12.13
CA ASP A 182 0.60 -33.72 11.14
C ASP A 182 0.83 -33.20 9.71
N ILE A 183 2.08 -33.20 9.23
CA ILE A 183 2.45 -32.69 7.89
C ILE A 183 1.77 -33.44 6.73
N ASN A 184 1.24 -34.63 7.02
CA ASN A 184 0.54 -35.49 6.06
C ASN A 184 -0.93 -35.12 5.86
N LEU A 185 -1.46 -34.12 6.59
CA LEU A 185 -2.82 -33.61 6.37
C LEU A 185 -3.04 -33.25 4.90
N SER A 186 -4.19 -33.64 4.35
CA SER A 186 -4.53 -33.38 2.96
C SER A 186 -4.86 -31.90 2.74
N GLY A 187 -4.45 -31.37 1.60
CA GLY A 187 -4.73 -29.99 1.19
C GLY A 187 -3.64 -28.99 1.61
N ALA A 188 -3.97 -27.71 1.47
CA ALA A 188 -3.10 -26.61 1.86
C ALA A 188 -3.20 -26.37 3.37
N VAL A 189 -2.05 -26.32 4.04
CA VAL A 189 -1.94 -26.15 5.49
C VAL A 189 -0.74 -25.26 5.78
N ASP A 190 -0.94 -24.32 6.72
CA ASP A 190 0.08 -23.39 7.18
C ASP A 190 0.42 -23.68 8.64
N TRP A 191 1.72 -23.78 8.94
CA TRP A 191 2.23 -23.77 10.30
C TRP A 191 2.96 -22.46 10.56
N VAL A 192 2.67 -21.84 11.70
CA VAL A 192 3.20 -20.53 12.07
C VAL A 192 3.69 -20.55 13.51
N MET A 193 4.87 -19.99 13.74
CA MET A 193 5.47 -19.80 15.05
C MET A 193 6.18 -18.45 15.10
N ILE A 194 6.29 -17.85 16.28
CA ILE A 194 7.11 -16.66 16.51
C ILE A 194 8.34 -17.04 17.34
N GLN A 195 9.52 -16.67 16.85
CA GLN A 195 10.78 -16.72 17.60
C GLN A 195 11.18 -15.32 18.02
N SER A 196 11.56 -15.17 19.28
CA SER A 196 12.00 -13.88 19.84
C SER A 196 13.45 -13.97 20.30
N CYS A 197 14.30 -13.14 19.71
CA CYS A 197 15.73 -13.04 20.02
C CYS A 197 16.25 -11.67 19.59
N TYR A 198 17.37 -11.23 20.17
CA TYR A 198 18.00 -9.93 19.85
C TYR A 198 17.04 -8.72 19.91
N ALA A 199 16.07 -8.73 20.82
CA ALA A 199 15.01 -7.72 20.93
C ALA A 199 14.12 -7.55 19.69
N HIS A 200 14.08 -8.57 18.81
CA HIS A 200 13.25 -8.63 17.62
C HIS A 200 12.36 -9.88 17.65
N HIS A 201 11.32 -9.87 16.82
CA HIS A 201 10.40 -10.99 16.66
C HIS A 201 10.42 -11.46 15.20
N PHE A 202 10.61 -12.75 15.02
CA PHE A 202 10.69 -13.40 13.72
C PHE A 202 9.53 -14.39 13.62
N MET A 203 8.71 -14.27 12.59
CA MET A 203 7.67 -15.23 12.30
C MET A 203 8.20 -16.28 11.33
N LEU A 204 8.07 -17.53 11.72
CA LEU A 204 8.42 -18.70 10.95
C LEU A 204 7.16 -19.21 10.29
N VAL A 205 7.23 -19.42 8.98
CA VAL A 205 6.12 -19.92 8.18
C VAL A 205 6.59 -21.18 7.46
N LEU A 206 5.85 -22.27 7.67
CA LEU A 206 5.91 -23.45 6.82
C LEU A 206 4.55 -23.54 6.11
N GLU A 207 4.55 -23.35 4.80
CA GLU A 207 3.35 -23.41 3.97
C GLU A 207 3.41 -24.66 3.09
N LYS A 208 2.34 -25.43 3.10
CA LYS A 208 2.16 -26.58 2.21
C LYS A 208 1.21 -26.18 1.09
N GLN A 209 1.72 -26.16 -0.14
CA GLN A 209 0.92 -25.89 -1.34
C GLN A 209 0.77 -27.13 -2.20
N GLU A 210 -0.39 -27.27 -2.85
CA GLU A 210 -0.61 -28.24 -3.93
C GLU A 210 -0.54 -27.52 -5.28
N LYS A 211 0.52 -27.76 -6.07
CA LYS A 211 0.69 -27.10 -7.38
C LYS A 211 -0.16 -27.74 -8.47
N TYR A 212 -0.27 -29.06 -8.46
CA TYR A 212 -1.09 -29.87 -9.36
C TYR A 212 -1.40 -31.20 -8.66
N HIS A 213 -2.43 -31.92 -9.12
CA HIS A 213 -2.94 -33.12 -8.46
C HIS A 213 -1.84 -34.07 -7.98
N GLY A 214 -1.73 -34.21 -6.65
CA GLY A 214 -0.78 -35.13 -6.01
C GLY A 214 0.66 -34.62 -5.85
N HIS A 215 0.97 -33.40 -6.33
CA HIS A 215 2.28 -32.78 -6.17
C HIS A 215 2.22 -31.65 -5.14
N GLN A 216 2.53 -32.01 -3.89
CA GLN A 216 2.60 -31.10 -2.77
C GLN A 216 4.05 -30.65 -2.54
N GLN A 217 4.23 -29.36 -2.28
CA GLN A 217 5.51 -28.76 -1.92
C GLN A 217 5.37 -27.99 -0.61
N PHE A 218 6.42 -28.04 0.19
CA PHE A 218 6.58 -27.28 1.41
C PHE A 218 7.51 -26.12 1.16
N PHE A 219 7.16 -24.95 1.70
CA PHE A 219 7.92 -23.72 1.64
C PHE A 219 8.14 -23.22 3.06
N ALA A 220 9.40 -23.19 3.50
CA ALA A 220 9.77 -22.71 4.82
C ALA A 220 10.57 -21.41 4.72
N VAL A 221 10.06 -20.37 5.38
CA VAL A 221 10.61 -19.00 5.32
C VAL A 221 10.52 -18.33 6.69
N VAL A 222 11.50 -17.47 6.97
CA VAL A 222 11.53 -16.63 8.17
C VAL A 222 11.31 -15.19 7.77
N GLN A 223 10.36 -14.52 8.42
CA GLN A 223 10.11 -13.09 8.26
C GLN A 223 10.38 -12.35 9.58
N LEU A 224 11.09 -11.23 9.52
CA LEU A 224 11.25 -10.28 10.60
C LEU A 224 10.01 -9.39 10.71
N ILE A 225 9.44 -9.28 11.91
CA ILE A 225 8.44 -8.27 12.27
C ILE A 225 9.18 -6.95 12.52
N GLY A 226 9.54 -6.29 11.43
CA GLY A 226 10.40 -5.11 11.40
C GLY A 226 10.58 -4.59 9.97
N THR A 227 11.43 -3.58 9.79
CA THR A 227 11.71 -2.96 8.48
C THR A 227 12.68 -3.79 7.64
N PRO A 228 12.73 -3.59 6.30
CA PRO A 228 13.72 -4.25 5.45
C PRO A 228 15.16 -4.01 5.90
N LYS A 229 15.49 -2.76 6.26
CA LYS A 229 16.82 -2.40 6.79
C LYS A 229 17.16 -3.10 8.11
N GLN A 230 16.17 -3.34 8.97
CA GLN A 230 16.40 -4.15 10.18
C GLN A 230 16.69 -5.61 9.82
N ALA A 231 15.99 -6.15 8.83
CA ALA A 231 16.11 -7.53 8.40
C ALA A 231 17.51 -7.85 7.84
N GLU A 232 18.12 -6.91 7.13
CA GLU A 232 19.50 -7.00 6.62
C GLU A 232 20.57 -7.27 7.69
N ASN A 233 20.29 -6.97 8.97
CA ASN A 233 21.24 -7.20 10.06
C ASN A 233 21.19 -8.64 10.61
N PHE A 234 20.39 -9.52 10.01
CA PHE A 234 20.23 -10.89 10.48
C PHE A 234 20.35 -11.89 9.33
N ILE A 235 20.80 -13.10 9.68
CA ILE A 235 20.71 -14.30 8.86
C ILE A 235 19.94 -15.34 9.67
N TYR A 236 19.07 -16.09 9.01
CA TYR A 236 18.44 -17.27 9.58
C TYR A 236 18.98 -18.53 8.90
N ARG A 237 19.06 -19.62 9.65
CA ARG A 237 19.33 -20.97 9.16
C ARG A 237 18.15 -21.87 9.48
N LEU A 238 17.58 -22.52 8.47
CA LEU A 238 16.63 -23.62 8.62
C LEU A 238 17.34 -24.93 8.34
N GLU A 239 17.17 -25.91 9.22
CA GLU A 239 17.82 -27.20 9.10
C GLU A 239 16.87 -28.35 9.40
N LEU A 240 16.75 -29.28 8.46
CA LEU A 240 16.09 -30.57 8.64
C LEU A 240 17.15 -31.63 8.93
N ASN A 241 16.98 -32.36 10.03
CA ASN A 241 17.89 -33.40 10.46
C ASN A 241 17.21 -34.76 10.43
N GLY A 242 17.84 -35.73 9.77
CA GLY A 242 17.36 -37.10 9.67
C GLY A 242 18.50 -38.09 9.84
N HIS A 243 18.20 -39.38 9.81
CA HIS A 243 19.23 -40.40 9.97
C HIS A 243 20.29 -40.30 8.86
N ARG A 244 21.51 -39.89 9.26
CA ARG A 244 22.70 -39.68 8.41
C ARG A 244 22.49 -38.69 7.24
N ARG A 245 21.57 -37.75 7.40
CA ARG A 245 21.24 -36.76 6.36
C ARG A 245 20.86 -35.43 6.99
N ARG A 246 21.14 -34.36 6.26
CA ARG A 246 20.85 -32.99 6.68
C ARG A 246 20.54 -32.15 5.45
N LEU A 247 19.50 -31.33 5.53
CA LEU A 247 19.17 -30.32 4.53
C LEU A 247 19.17 -28.96 5.23
N THR A 248 19.92 -28.01 4.68
CA THR A 248 20.13 -26.69 5.31
C THR A 248 19.87 -25.59 4.29
N TRP A 249 19.20 -24.53 4.72
CA TRP A 249 19.00 -23.29 3.98
C TRP A 249 19.36 -22.10 4.87
N GLU A 250 20.15 -21.17 4.35
CA GLU A 250 20.51 -19.93 5.03
C GLU A 250 20.18 -18.74 4.14
N ALA A 251 19.52 -17.74 4.71
CA ALA A 251 19.19 -16.50 4.01
C ALA A 251 18.96 -15.35 5.00
N THR A 252 18.86 -14.13 4.47
CA THR A 252 18.39 -12.96 5.23
C THR A 252 16.88 -13.06 5.45
N PRO A 253 16.36 -12.80 6.66
CA PRO A 253 14.93 -12.78 6.90
C PRO A 253 14.22 -11.77 5.99
N ARG A 254 13.00 -12.08 5.57
CA ARG A 254 12.16 -11.10 4.85
C ARG A 254 11.54 -10.12 5.82
N SER A 255 11.33 -8.87 5.43
CA SER A 255 10.51 -7.96 6.25
C SER A 255 9.02 -8.28 6.05
N ILE A 256 8.21 -8.12 7.09
CA ILE A 256 6.74 -8.14 6.96
C ILE A 256 6.19 -7.07 6.00
N HIS A 257 7.02 -6.08 5.60
CA HIS A 257 6.67 -5.12 4.55
C HIS A 257 6.59 -5.79 3.17
N GLU A 258 7.53 -6.68 2.86
CA GLU A 258 7.57 -7.44 1.60
C GLU A 258 6.62 -8.64 1.63
N GLY A 259 6.38 -9.18 2.83
CA GLY A 259 5.62 -10.40 3.06
C GLY A 259 6.35 -11.65 2.58
N VAL A 260 5.73 -12.82 2.82
CA VAL A 260 6.33 -14.12 2.48
C VAL A 260 5.98 -14.60 1.05
N GLN A 261 4.86 -14.13 0.49
CA GLN A 261 4.35 -14.63 -0.78
C GLN A 261 5.28 -14.35 -1.95
N SER A 262 5.95 -13.19 -1.95
CA SER A 262 6.93 -12.82 -2.98
C SER A 262 8.08 -13.82 -3.04
N ALA A 263 8.63 -14.23 -1.89
CA ALA A 263 9.68 -15.23 -1.77
C ALA A 263 9.19 -16.64 -2.19
N ILE A 264 8.01 -17.05 -1.73
CA ILE A 264 7.41 -18.35 -2.06
C ILE A 264 7.17 -18.49 -3.56
N ASN A 265 6.64 -17.46 -4.20
CA ASN A 265 6.32 -17.47 -5.64
C ASN A 265 7.56 -17.69 -6.52
N ILE A 266 8.72 -17.17 -6.12
CA ILE A 266 9.98 -17.34 -6.86
C ILE A 266 10.86 -18.46 -6.29
N SER A 267 10.38 -19.20 -5.29
CA SER A 267 11.13 -20.26 -4.59
C SER A 267 12.43 -19.78 -3.92
N ASP A 268 12.45 -18.54 -3.42
CA ASP A 268 13.56 -17.97 -2.64
C ASP A 268 13.37 -18.24 -1.14
N CYS A 269 13.29 -19.52 -0.81
CA CYS A 269 13.15 -20.03 0.56
C CYS A 269 13.52 -21.53 0.59
N LEU A 270 13.44 -22.17 1.76
CA LEU A 270 13.65 -23.62 1.84
C LEU A 270 12.45 -24.34 1.22
N VAL A 271 12.67 -24.98 0.08
CA VAL A 271 11.63 -25.74 -0.65
C VAL A 271 11.95 -27.22 -0.66
N PHE A 272 10.97 -28.05 -0.34
CA PHE A 272 11.08 -29.51 -0.42
C PHE A 272 9.72 -30.16 -0.71
N ASP A 273 9.73 -31.34 -1.31
CA ASP A 273 8.51 -32.09 -1.60
C ASP A 273 8.12 -33.00 -0.42
N THR A 274 6.96 -33.67 -0.54
CA THR A 274 6.47 -34.61 0.47
C THR A 274 7.41 -35.80 0.70
N HIS A 275 8.14 -36.24 -0.33
CA HIS A 275 9.07 -37.36 -0.18
C HIS A 275 10.24 -36.96 0.71
N ILE A 276 10.84 -35.79 0.46
CA ILE A 276 11.89 -35.22 1.30
C ILE A 276 11.36 -35.02 2.72
N ALA A 277 10.17 -34.44 2.90
CA ALA A 277 9.57 -34.24 4.21
C ALA A 277 9.49 -35.55 5.03
N GLN A 278 9.08 -36.66 4.40
CA GLN A 278 9.00 -37.97 5.04
C GLN A 278 10.36 -38.54 5.47
N LEU A 279 11.47 -38.15 4.81
CA LEU A 279 12.82 -38.59 5.20
C LEU A 279 13.31 -37.92 6.49
N PHE A 280 12.69 -36.79 6.86
CA PHE A 280 13.06 -35.96 8.01
C PHE A 280 11.99 -35.96 9.12
N ALA A 281 10.78 -36.42 8.83
CA ALA A 281 9.69 -36.46 9.79
C ALA A 281 9.75 -37.71 10.68
N ASP A 282 9.30 -37.57 11.93
CA ASP A 282 9.07 -38.66 12.87
C ASP A 282 7.60 -38.66 13.31
N ASN A 283 6.93 -39.80 13.12
CA ASN A 283 5.50 -39.98 13.41
C ASN A 283 4.59 -38.87 12.82
N GLY A 284 4.91 -38.40 11.61
CA GLY A 284 4.15 -37.35 10.92
C GLY A 284 4.45 -35.92 11.39
N ASN A 285 5.41 -35.74 12.31
CA ASN A 285 5.86 -34.43 12.76
C ASN A 285 7.21 -34.10 12.13
N LEU A 286 7.37 -32.87 11.63
CA LEU A 286 8.61 -32.37 11.06
C LEU A 286 9.24 -31.37 12.02
N GLY A 287 10.42 -31.70 12.55
CA GLY A 287 11.24 -30.77 13.33
C GLY A 287 12.17 -29.99 12.42
N ILE A 288 12.09 -28.66 12.46
CA ILE A 288 12.99 -27.75 11.76
C ILE A 288 13.82 -27.02 12.82
N ASN A 289 15.13 -27.21 12.82
CA ASN A 289 16.01 -26.41 13.65
C ASN A 289 16.13 -25.02 13.03
N VAL A 290 15.94 -23.99 13.85
CA VAL A 290 15.94 -22.60 13.39
C VAL A 290 16.89 -21.79 14.23
N THR A 291 17.96 -21.35 13.58
CA THR A 291 18.97 -20.50 14.19
C THR A 291 18.88 -19.10 13.58
N ILE A 292 18.87 -18.06 14.40
CA ILE A 292 18.96 -16.66 13.97
C ILE A 292 20.27 -16.10 14.49
N SER A 293 20.98 -15.34 13.67
CA SER A 293 22.25 -14.73 14.05
C SER A 293 22.37 -13.33 13.46
N PRO A 294 23.01 -12.38 14.16
CA PRO A 294 23.35 -11.09 13.59
C PRO A 294 24.43 -11.24 12.50
N VAL A 295 24.44 -10.31 11.54
CA VAL A 295 25.46 -10.20 10.48
C VAL A 295 26.60 -9.28 10.90
#